data_AF-A0A6P0TM28-F1
#
_entry.id   AF-A0A6P0TM28-F1
#
_cell.length_a   1.000
_cell.length_b   1.000
_cell.length_c   1.000
_cell.angle_alpha   90.00
_cell.angle_beta   90.00
_cell.angle_gamma   90.00
#
_symmetry.space_group_name_H-M   'P 1'
#
loop_
_entity.id
_entity.type
_entity.pdbx_description
1 polymer ?
#
loop_
_entity_poly.entity_id
_entity_poly.type
_entity_poly.pdbx_seq_one_letter_code
_entity_poly.pdbx_strand_id
1 'polypeptide(L)' 'MQIKVNSAPSSVVPDGLSAAVNEPSVVASGDYVLYTANWFAAASDDGGASWTFVNPFDGPFAEPV' A
#
# COMPACT_ATOMS: atom_id res chain seq x y z
N MET A 1 1.10 1.84 33.74
CA MET A 1 1.44 2.75 32.62
C MET A 1 2.96 2.88 32.59
N GLN A 2 3.62 2.32 31.58
CA GLN A 2 5.03 2.57 31.26
C GLN A 2 5.22 2.26 29.77
N ILE A 3 5.57 3.27 28.99
CA ILE A 3 6.00 3.12 27.60
C ILE A 3 7.44 2.60 27.65
N LYS A 4 7.65 1.37 27.16
CA LYS A 4 8.95 0.79 26.91
C LYS A 4 9.21 0.85 25.40
N VAL A 5 9.97 1.84 24.95
CA VAL A 5 10.59 1.82 23.62
C VAL A 5 11.83 0.94 23.70
N ASN A 6 11.62 -0.38 23.65
CA ASN A 6 12.68 -1.36 23.73
C ASN A 6 12.82 -2.01 22.35
N SER A 7 13.82 -1.52 21.62
CA SER A 7 14.19 -1.90 20.25
C SER A 7 13.32 -1.24 19.16
N ALA A 8 13.93 -0.45 18.27
CA ALA A 8 13.38 -0.36 16.91
C ALA A 8 13.14 -1.81 16.46
N PRO A 9 11.96 -2.16 15.91
CA PRO A 9 11.74 -3.53 15.46
C PRO A 9 12.92 -3.87 14.56
N SER A 10 13.71 -4.87 14.95
CA SER A 10 14.78 -5.39 14.11
C SER A 10 14.13 -5.60 12.75
N SER A 11 14.59 -4.89 11.73
CA SER A 11 14.11 -5.12 10.38
C SER A 11 14.20 -6.61 10.15
N VAL A 12 13.05 -7.28 10.09
CA VAL A 12 12.94 -8.72 9.86
C VAL A 12 13.29 -9.07 8.41
N VAL A 13 13.76 -8.07 7.64
CA VAL A 13 14.28 -8.24 6.30
C VAL A 13 15.72 -8.74 6.43
N PRO A 14 15.99 -10.02 6.14
CA PRO A 14 17.34 -10.56 6.13
C PRO A 14 18.20 -9.83 5.10
N ASP A 15 19.50 -9.75 5.38
CA ASP A 15 20.46 -9.15 4.47
C ASP A 15 20.47 -9.91 3.14
N GLY A 16 20.00 -9.22 2.10
CA GLY A 16 20.09 -9.68 0.73
C GLY A 16 18.84 -10.27 0.09
N LEU A 17 17.61 -9.92 0.52
CA LEU A 17 16.36 -9.86 -0.27
C LEU A 17 15.13 -10.13 0.63
N SER A 18 14.16 -9.21 0.66
CA SER A 18 12.75 -9.59 0.84
C SER A 18 11.83 -8.53 0.22
N ALA A 19 11.98 -8.28 -1.08
CA ALA A 19 10.93 -7.62 -1.87
C ALA A 19 9.90 -8.68 -2.26
N ALA A 20 9.02 -9.03 -1.32
CA ALA A 20 8.08 -10.13 -1.46
C ALA A 20 6.86 -9.75 -2.33
N VAL A 21 7.05 -9.19 -3.54
CA VAL A 21 6.00 -8.82 -4.53
C VAL A 21 4.92 -7.84 -4.02
N ASN A 22 4.87 -7.58 -2.72
CA ASN A 22 3.84 -6.86 -2.01
C ASN A 22 4.51 -6.08 -0.87
N GLU A 23 4.91 -4.84 -1.17
CA GLU A 23 5.40 -3.86 -0.21
C GLU A 23 4.30 -2.80 -0.06
N PRO A 24 3.26 -3.09 0.76
CA PRO A 24 2.08 -2.26 0.78
C PRO A 24 2.34 -0.90 1.43
N SER A 25 1.85 0.14 0.78
CA SER A 25 1.66 1.47 1.34
C SER A 25 0.18 1.83 1.26
N VAL A 26 -0.31 2.49 2.31
CA VAL A 26 -1.72 2.86 2.46
C VAL A 26 -1.86 4.31 2.90
N VAL A 27 -2.81 5.01 2.30
CA VAL A 27 -3.29 6.30 2.77
C VAL A 27 -4.81 6.26 2.87
N ALA A 28 -5.36 6.89 3.90
CA ALA A 28 -6.80 6.95 4.13
C ALA A 28 -7.23 8.39 4.45
N SER A 29 -8.38 8.80 3.90
CA SER A 29 -9.02 10.10 4.17
C SER A 29 -10.54 9.95 4.12
N GLY A 30 -11.18 10.01 5.29
CA GLY A 30 -12.58 9.64 5.42
C GLY A 30 -12.81 8.19 5.00
N ASP A 31 -13.80 7.97 4.14
CA ASP A 31 -14.11 6.64 3.59
C ASP A 31 -13.20 6.26 2.39
N TYR A 32 -12.36 7.17 1.92
CA TYR A 32 -11.45 6.89 0.82
C TYR A 32 -10.16 6.25 1.31
N VAL A 33 -9.80 5.11 0.74
CA VAL A 33 -8.55 4.39 1.01
C VAL A 33 -7.83 4.09 -0.30
N LEU A 34 -6.57 4.49 -0.40
CA LEU A 34 -5.69 4.11 -1.50
C LEU A 34 -4.64 3.14 -0.98
N TYR A 35 -4.58 1.96 -1.61
CA TYR A 35 -3.62 0.90 -1.35
C TYR A 35 -2.71 0.75 -2.57
N THR A 36 -1.41 0.75 -2.35
CA THR A 36 -0.39 0.53 -3.38
C THR A 36 0.55 -0.57 -2.95
N ALA A 37 0.87 -1.48 -3.85
CA ALA A 37 1.92 -2.49 -3.72
C ALA A 37 2.78 -2.46 -5.00
N ASN A 38 3.87 -3.22 -5.03
CA ASN A 38 4.82 -3.18 -6.15
C ASN A 38 4.17 -3.39 -7.51
N TRP A 39 3.23 -4.33 -7.61
CA TRP A 39 2.66 -4.76 -8.90
C TRP A 39 1.19 -4.37 -9.09
N PHE A 40 0.56 -3.74 -8.10
CA PHE A 40 -0.85 -3.38 -8.18
C PHE A 40 -1.20 -2.23 -7.25
N ALA A 41 -2.24 -1.51 -7.62
CA ALA A 41 -2.90 -0.55 -6.75
C ALA A 41 -4.40 -0.83 -6.72
N ALA A 42 -5.04 -0.48 -5.61
CA ALA A 42 -6.48 -0.56 -5.44
C ALA A 42 -6.98 0.63 -4.62
N ALA A 43 -8.19 1.07 -4.92
CA ALA A 43 -8.87 2.14 -4.19
C ALA A 43 -10.20 1.64 -3.63
N SER A 44 -10.57 2.18 -2.48
CA SER A 44 -11.87 1.98 -1.83
C SER A 44 -12.46 3.35 -1.52
N ASP A 45 -13.77 3.48 -1.66
CA ASP A 45 -14.57 4.66 -1.32
C ASP A 45 -15.63 4.37 -0.23
N ASP A 46 -15.56 3.18 0.38
CA ASP A 46 -16.49 2.70 1.43
C ASP A 46 -15.77 2.27 2.72
N GLY A 47 -14.61 2.89 3.00
CA GLY A 47 -13.84 2.65 4.21
C GLY A 47 -13.05 1.34 4.20
N GLY A 48 -12.81 0.76 3.02
CA GLY A 48 -12.08 -0.50 2.83
C GLY A 48 -12.97 -1.74 2.82
N ALA A 49 -14.30 -1.60 2.73
CA ALA A 49 -15.23 -2.73 2.67
C ALA A 49 -15.26 -3.38 1.27
N SER A 50 -15.06 -2.60 0.21
CA SER A 50 -14.88 -3.06 -1.17
C SER A 50 -13.70 -2.35 -1.84
N TRP A 51 -13.15 -2.97 -2.90
CA TRP A 51 -11.92 -2.53 -3.55
C TRP A 51 -12.03 -2.59 -5.07
N THR A 52 -11.60 -1.52 -5.72
CA THR A 52 -11.48 -1.41 -7.18
C THR A 52 -10.01 -1.41 -7.57
N PHE A 53 -9.60 -2.29 -8.50
CA PHE A 53 -8.26 -2.30 -9.06
C PHE A 53 -7.98 -1.01 -9.82
N VAL A 54 -6.83 -0.39 -9.58
CA VAL A 54 -6.37 0.81 -10.29
C VAL A 54 -5.38 0.37 -11.36
N ASN A 55 -5.82 0.42 -12.62
CA ASN A 55 -4.96 0.18 -13.77
C ASN A 55 -4.19 1.46 -14.12
N PRO A 56 -2.84 1.45 -14.12
CA PRO A 56 -2.06 2.64 -14.47
C PRO A 56 -2.23 3.08 -15.93
N PHE A 57 -2.74 2.20 -16.80
CA PHE A 57 -3.00 2.50 -18.21
C PHE A 57 -4.44 2.97 -18.47
N ASP A 58 -5.27 3.06 -17.44
CA ASP A 58 -6.63 3.58 -17.56
C ASP A 58 -6.70 4.95 -16.87
N GLY A 59 -6.96 6.03 -17.62
CA GLY A 59 -7.20 7.36 -17.06
C GLY A 59 -6.54 8.50 -17.82
N PRO A 60 -6.50 9.72 -17.22
CA PRO A 60 -6.00 10.92 -17.88
C PRO A 60 -4.49 10.94 -18.11
N PHE A 61 -3.76 9.95 -17.56
CA PHE A 61 -2.31 9.79 -17.70
C PHE A 61 -1.93 8.57 -18.55
N ALA A 62 -2.93 7.89 -19.14
CA ALA A 62 -2.67 6.83 -20.09
C ALA A 62 -2.04 7.41 -21.36
N GLU A 63 -0.97 6.79 -21.85
CA GLU A 63 -0.39 7.14 -23.15
C GLU A 63 -1.49 6.99 -24.23
N PRO A 64 -1.68 7.99 -25.11
CA PRO A 64 -2.68 7.90 -26.16
C PRO A 64 -2.34 6.73 -27.11
N VAL A 65 -3.37 5.94 -27.44
CA VAL A 65 -3.29 4.82 -28.40
C VAL A 65 -3.12 5.27 -29.85
#